data_AF-A0A928D6C4-F1
#
_entry.id   AF-A0A928D6C4-F1
#
_cell.length_a   1.000
_cell.length_b   1.000
_cell.length_c   1.000
_cell.angle_alpha   90.00
_cell.angle_beta   90.00
_cell.angle_gamma   90.00
#
_symmetry.space_group_name_H-M   'P 1'
#
loop_
_entity.id
_entity.type
_entity.pdbx_description
1 polymer ?
#
loop_
_entity_poly.entity_id
_entity_poly.type
_entity_poly.pdbx_seq_one_letter_code
_entity_poly.pdbx_strand_id
1 'polypeptide(L)'
;MFVAFDHRAKCTINLCRPSGILIPEHLQILDVDNNETICENTRPTLSSVAPDFERCGYEAAAALHALFKRRTSTAKELKSRSRKRSKGCRRRTSRIPQAESSEPATTYVPMHSRQSRQFPLRPLSAAACAFWR
;
A
#
# COMPACT_ATOMS: atom_id res chain seq x y z
N MET A 1 7.09 0.72 -13.52
CA MET A 1 6.41 -0.38 -12.80
C MET A 1 5.65 0.22 -11.64
N PHE A 2 4.36 -0.13 -11.51
CA PHE A 2 3.56 0.23 -10.36
C PHE A 2 3.61 -0.90 -9.33
N VAL A 3 3.79 -0.55 -8.05
CA VAL A 3 3.93 -1.51 -6.95
C VAL A 3 2.92 -1.19 -5.86
N ALA A 4 2.33 -2.23 -5.27
CA ALA A 4 1.20 -2.05 -4.35
C ALA A 4 1.53 -1.32 -3.05
N PHE A 5 2.77 -1.42 -2.55
CA PHE A 5 3.22 -0.77 -1.30
C PHE A 5 4.75 -0.71 -1.18
N ASP A 6 5.27 0.18 -0.34
CA ASP A 6 6.69 0.55 -0.30
C ASP A 6 7.65 -0.61 -0.01
N HIS A 7 7.27 -1.54 0.87
CA HIS A 7 8.13 -2.69 1.19
C HIS A 7 8.34 -3.58 -0.04
N ARG A 8 7.33 -3.75 -0.90
CA ARG A 8 7.47 -4.50 -2.15
C ARG A 8 8.34 -3.74 -3.15
N ALA A 9 8.21 -2.42 -3.21
CA ALA A 9 9.01 -1.60 -4.09
C ALA A 9 10.50 -1.66 -3.71
N LYS A 10 10.82 -1.61 -2.41
CA LYS A 10 12.17 -1.85 -1.89
C LYS A 10 12.70 -3.23 -2.27
N CYS A 11 11.88 -4.28 -2.16
CA CYS A 11 12.26 -5.62 -2.62
C CYS A 11 12.59 -5.62 -4.12
N THR A 12 11.77 -4.98 -4.96
CA THR A 12 12.02 -4.86 -6.41
C THR A 12 13.35 -4.18 -6.69
N ILE A 13 13.64 -3.05 -6.04
CA ILE A 13 14.93 -2.34 -6.19
C ILE A 13 16.11 -3.26 -5.83
N ASN A 14 16.00 -3.99 -4.72
CA ASN A 14 17.05 -4.90 -4.28
C ASN A 14 17.30 -6.04 -5.27
N LEU A 15 16.28 -6.48 -6.01
CA LEU A 15 16.41 -7.49 -7.06
C LEU A 15 16.98 -6.91 -8.37
N CYS A 16 16.66 -5.66 -8.71
CA CYS A 16 17.16 -5.00 -9.90
C CYS A 16 18.69 -4.78 -9.87
N ARG A 17 19.26 -4.54 -8.68
CA ARG A 17 20.70 -4.31 -8.49
C ARG A 17 21.58 -5.45 -9.01
N PRO A 18 21.45 -6.71 -8.55
CA PRO A 18 22.26 -7.82 -9.07
C PRO A 18 21.95 -8.15 -10.54
N SER A 19 20.77 -7.78 -11.04
CA SER A 19 20.39 -7.98 -12.45
C SER A 19 20.91 -6.89 -13.40
N GLY A 20 21.63 -5.88 -12.90
CA GLY A 20 22.14 -4.78 -13.74
C GLY A 20 21.05 -3.86 -14.30
N ILE A 21 19.84 -3.89 -13.73
CA ILE A 21 18.74 -3.02 -14.12
C ILE A 21 18.91 -1.69 -13.37
N LEU A 22 19.16 -0.62 -14.13
CA LEU A 22 19.34 0.72 -13.59
C LEU A 22 17.99 1.38 -13.29
N ILE A 23 17.92 2.07 -12.16
CA ILE A 23 16.74 2.79 -11.69
C ILE A 23 17.20 4.21 -11.39
N PRO A 24 16.61 5.25 -12.02
CA PRO A 24 15.39 5.22 -12.84
C PRO A 24 15.58 4.92 -14.35
N GLU A 25 16.81 4.71 -14.84
CA GLU A 25 17.13 4.77 -16.29
C GLU A 25 16.50 3.64 -17.11
N HIS A 26 16.53 2.40 -16.62
CA HIS A 26 15.93 1.25 -17.31
C HIS A 26 14.53 0.93 -16.77
N LEU A 27 14.31 1.19 -15.48
CA LEU A 27 13.05 0.90 -14.81
C LEU A 27 12.71 1.99 -13.80
N GLN A 28 11.56 2.63 -13.98
CA GLN A 28 10.99 3.52 -12.98
C GLN A 28 10.04 2.74 -12.07
N ILE A 29 10.01 3.08 -10.79
CA ILE A 29 9.15 2.44 -9.79
C ILE A 29 8.29 3.52 -9.14
N LEU A 30 7.00 3.26 -9.06
CA LEU A 30 6.03 4.06 -8.34
C LEU A 30 5.23 3.15 -7.42
N ASP A 31 5.17 3.49 -6.14
CA ASP A 31 4.42 2.77 -5.12
C ASP A 31 3.37 3.66 -4.43
N VAL A 32 2.73 3.07 -3.40
CA VAL A 32 1.65 3.66 -2.61
C VAL A 32 1.98 3.41 -1.13
N ASP A 33 1.41 4.25 -0.26
CA ASP A 33 1.46 4.27 1.21
C ASP A 33 2.37 5.36 1.79
N ASN A 34 3.37 5.82 1.02
CA ASN A 34 4.34 6.85 1.43
C ASN A 34 4.95 6.60 2.82
N ASN A 35 5.42 5.37 3.07
CA ASN A 35 6.14 5.07 4.28
C ASN A 35 7.52 5.75 4.27
N GLU A 36 7.62 6.92 4.91
CA GLU A 36 8.83 7.76 4.95
C GLU A 36 10.08 6.96 5.36
N THR A 37 9.95 6.09 6.37
CA THR A 37 11.07 5.27 6.86
C THR A 37 11.61 4.33 5.78
N ILE A 38 10.77 3.82 4.89
CA ILE A 38 11.18 2.95 3.78
C ILE A 38 11.65 3.79 2.59
N CYS A 39 10.91 4.83 2.24
CA CYS A 39 11.14 5.63 1.04
C CYS A 39 12.48 6.37 1.09
N GLU A 40 12.78 7.02 2.22
CA GLU A 40 14.00 7.81 2.40
C GLU A 40 15.24 6.93 2.61
N ASN A 41 15.06 5.73 3.16
CA ASN A 41 16.16 4.79 3.46
C ASN A 41 16.42 3.75 2.36
N THR A 42 15.74 3.86 1.21
CA THR A 42 16.00 3.01 0.04
C THR A 42 16.90 3.75 -0.95
N ARG A 43 17.76 3.03 -1.69
CA ARG A 43 18.65 3.62 -2.70
C ARG A 43 18.44 2.95 -4.07
N PRO A 44 18.04 3.67 -5.12
CA PRO A 44 17.52 5.04 -5.09
C PRO A 44 16.31 5.17 -4.15
N THR A 45 16.04 6.38 -3.66
CA THR A 45 14.86 6.70 -2.83
C THR A 45 13.58 6.31 -3.55
N LEU A 46 12.51 5.92 -2.86
CA LEU A 46 11.24 5.52 -3.52
C LEU A 46 10.34 6.73 -3.75
N SER A 47 9.69 6.79 -4.92
CA SER A 47 8.61 7.75 -5.17
C SER A 47 7.27 7.06 -4.91
N SER A 48 6.54 7.56 -3.92
CA SER A 48 5.33 6.94 -3.40
C SER A 48 4.14 7.91 -3.42
N VAL A 49 2.96 7.35 -3.61
CA VAL A 49 1.69 8.04 -3.45
C VAL A 49 1.28 7.98 -1.99
N ALA A 50 0.99 9.13 -1.39
CA ALA A 50 0.37 9.21 -0.07
C ALA A 50 -1.16 9.25 -0.20
N PRO A 51 -1.89 8.19 0.16
CA PRO A 51 -3.35 8.26 0.30
C PRO A 51 -3.73 9.04 1.55
N ASP A 52 -4.92 9.64 1.54
CA ASP A 52 -5.50 10.25 2.74
C ASP A 52 -6.07 9.17 3.68
N PHE A 53 -5.16 8.50 4.40
CA PHE A 53 -5.51 7.45 5.36
C PHE A 53 -6.35 7.97 6.52
N GLU A 54 -6.15 9.24 6.91
CA GLU A 54 -6.88 9.87 8.00
C GLU A 54 -8.36 9.99 7.64
N ARG A 55 -8.66 10.63 6.51
CA ARG A 55 -10.04 10.76 6.02
C ARG A 55 -10.68 9.39 5.78
N CYS A 56 -9.96 8.45 5.17
CA CYS A 56 -10.44 7.09 4.96
C CYS A 56 -10.81 6.41 6.29
N GLY A 57 -10.00 6.59 7.34
CA GLY A 57 -10.28 6.08 8.68
C GLY A 57 -11.54 6.69 9.30
N TYR A 58 -11.73 8.00 9.18
CA TYR A 58 -12.96 8.67 9.65
C TYR A 58 -14.21 8.18 8.91
N GLU A 59 -14.14 8.06 7.59
CA GLU A 59 -15.24 7.57 6.77
C GLU A 59 -15.59 6.11 7.11
N ALA A 60 -14.58 5.26 7.33
CA ALA A 60 -14.78 3.88 7.75
C ALA A 60 -15.41 3.79 9.15
N ALA A 61 -14.98 4.62 10.11
CA ALA A 61 -15.56 4.67 11.45
C ALA A 61 -17.01 5.17 11.43
N ALA A 62 -17.32 6.18 10.62
CA ALA A 62 -18.68 6.69 10.43
C ALA A 62 -19.60 5.61 9.83
N ALA A 63 -19.12 4.87 8.81
CA ALA A 63 -19.85 3.75 8.23
C ALA A 63 -20.13 2.64 9.26
N LEU A 64 -19.14 2.29 10.09
CA LEU A 64 -19.29 1.31 11.16
C LEU A 64 -20.32 1.74 12.22
N HIS A 65 -20.27 3.02 12.64
CA HIS A 65 -21.24 3.59 13.59
C HIS A 65 -22.68 3.49 13.10
N ALA A 66 -22.91 3.78 11.81
CA ALA A 66 -24.22 3.65 11.19
C ALA A 66 -24.74 2.20 11.21
N LEU A 67 -23.86 1.22 10.99
CA LEU A 67 -24.21 -0.20 11.09
C LEU A 67 -24.58 -0.60 12.52
N PHE A 68 -23.87 -0.10 13.52
CA PHE A 68 -24.19 -0.36 14.93
C PHE A 68 -25.53 0.23 15.35
N LYS A 69 -25.85 1.46 14.94
CA LYS A 69 -27.18 2.06 15.16
C LYS A 69 -28.31 1.23 14.52
N ARG A 70 -28.11 0.70 13.31
CA ARG A 70 -29.09 -0.17 12.65
C ARG A 70 -29.26 -1.52 13.36
N ARG A 71 -28.18 -2.10 13.90
CA ARG A 71 -28.25 -3.39 14.63
C ARG A 71 -28.92 -3.26 16.00
N THR A 72 -28.74 -2.14 16.70
CA THR A 72 -29.40 -1.92 18.01
C THR A 72 -30.89 -1.67 17.87
N SER A 73 -31.34 -0.98 16.80
CA SER A 73 -32.76 -0.80 16.49
C SER A 73 -33.48 -2.11 16.14
N THR A 74 -32.88 -2.94 15.28
CA THR A 74 -33.42 -4.26 14.89
C THR A 74 -33.40 -5.28 16.04
N ALA A 75 -32.41 -5.22 16.94
CA ALA A 75 -32.39 -6.05 18.15
C ALA A 75 -33.51 -5.68 19.15
N LYS A 76 -33.87 -4.40 19.27
CA LYS A 76 -35.05 -3.96 20.05
C LYS A 76 -36.35 -4.47 19.43
N GLU A 77 -36.48 -4.41 18.11
CA GLU A 77 -37.69 -4.87 17.41
C GLU A 77 -37.83 -6.41 17.43
N LEU A 78 -36.71 -7.16 17.33
CA LEU A 78 -36.72 -8.62 17.42
C LEU A 78 -37.07 -9.15 18.82
N LYS A 79 -36.70 -8.44 19.90
CA LYS A 79 -37.16 -8.79 21.26
C LYS A 79 -38.68 -8.68 21.42
N SER A 80 -39.35 -7.78 20.67
CA SER A 80 -40.81 -7.70 20.66
C SER A 80 -41.50 -8.82 19.87
N ARG A 81 -40.75 -9.53 19.00
CA ARG A 81 -41.28 -10.57 18.09
C ARG A 81 -40.79 -12.00 18.40
N SER A 82 -39.97 -12.19 19.43
CA SER A 82 -39.36 -13.49 19.73
C SER A 82 -40.28 -14.40 20.56
N ARG A 83 -41.34 -14.91 19.93
CA ARG A 83 -41.86 -16.26 20.19
C ARG A 83 -42.05 -16.93 18.83
N LYS A 84 -41.22 -17.93 18.54
CA LYS A 84 -41.23 -18.85 17.37
C LYS A 84 -40.44 -18.38 16.13
N ARG A 85 -39.19 -18.82 16.03
CA ARG A 85 -38.72 -19.91 15.14
C ARG A 85 -37.21 -19.81 14.91
N SER A 86 -36.51 -20.87 15.30
CA SER A 86 -35.15 -21.16 14.84
C SER A 86 -35.21 -21.75 13.43
N LYS A 87 -34.63 -21.07 12.44
CA LYS A 87 -34.24 -21.70 11.17
C LYS A 87 -32.87 -21.17 10.76
N GLY A 88 -31.96 -22.11 10.47
CA GLY A 88 -30.52 -21.90 10.32
C GLY A 88 -30.13 -20.86 9.27
N CYS A 89 -29.02 -20.17 9.52
CA CYS A 89 -28.49 -19.14 8.63
C CYS A 89 -27.27 -19.66 7.87
N ARG A 90 -27.37 -19.70 6.53
CA ARG A 90 -26.25 -19.94 5.61
C ARG A 90 -25.49 -18.61 5.43
N ARG A 91 -24.16 -18.65 5.56
CA ARG A 91 -23.28 -17.47 5.54
C ARG A 91 -23.25 -16.78 4.15
N ARG A 92 -23.15 -15.45 4.16
CA ARG A 92 -22.47 -14.65 3.11
C ARG A 92 -21.47 -13.73 3.81
N THR A 93 -20.22 -13.71 3.34
CA THR A 93 -19.33 -12.58 3.56
C THR A 93 -19.96 -11.39 2.86
N SER A 94 -20.30 -10.35 3.62
CA SER A 94 -20.99 -9.18 3.11
C SER A 94 -20.16 -8.51 2.03
N ARG A 95 -20.81 -8.21 0.90
CA ARG A 95 -20.32 -7.33 -0.17
C ARG A 95 -19.82 -6.03 0.49
N ILE A 96 -18.52 -5.76 0.41
CA ILE A 96 -17.97 -4.46 0.77
C ILE A 96 -18.52 -3.48 -0.27
N PRO A 97 -19.22 -2.39 0.12
CA PRO A 97 -19.62 -1.36 -0.83
C PRO A 97 -18.37 -0.86 -1.54
N GLN A 98 -18.40 -0.77 -2.88
CA GLN A 98 -17.31 -0.09 -3.57
C GLN A 98 -17.30 1.35 -3.09
N ALA A 99 -16.14 1.79 -2.58
CA ALA A 99 -15.91 3.20 -2.34
C ALA A 99 -16.00 3.89 -3.70
N GLU A 100 -17.03 4.71 -3.88
CA GLU A 100 -17.10 5.63 -5.01
C GLU A 100 -15.91 6.57 -4.87
N SER A 101 -15.06 6.61 -5.90
CA SER A 101 -13.87 7.43 -5.92
C SER A 101 -14.27 8.91 -5.98
N SER A 102 -14.50 9.52 -4.81
CA SER A 102 -14.21 10.95 -4.68
C SER A 102 -12.71 11.09 -4.93
N GLU A 103 -12.31 11.96 -5.86
CA GLU A 103 -10.92 12.15 -6.24
C GLU A 103 -10.00 12.09 -5.02
N PRO A 104 -9.09 11.11 -4.93
CA PRO A 104 -8.21 11.06 -3.79
C PRO A 104 -7.34 12.32 -3.88
N ALA A 105 -7.21 13.03 -2.77
CA ALA A 105 -6.13 13.97 -2.55
C ALA A 105 -4.81 13.18 -2.48
N THR A 106 -4.45 12.55 -3.59
CA THR A 106 -3.23 11.80 -3.77
C THR A 106 -2.14 12.82 -3.97
N THR A 107 -1.38 13.06 -2.90
CA THR A 107 -0.16 13.85 -3.02
C THR A 107 0.91 12.92 -3.61
N TYR A 108 1.27 13.17 -4.86
CA TYR A 108 2.43 12.54 -5.49
C TYR A 108 3.70 13.22 -4.96
N VAL A 109 4.58 12.47 -4.30
CA VAL A 109 5.84 12.99 -3.76
C VAL A 109 7.01 12.49 -4.63
N PRO A 110 7.56 13.32 -5.54
CA PRO A 110 8.70 12.92 -6.35
C PRO A 110 9.98 12.91 -5.52
N MET A 111 10.54 11.73 -5.26
CA MET A 111 11.76 11.56 -4.45
C MET A 111 13.02 11.29 -5.28
N HIS A 112 12.91 10.91 -6.55
CA HIS A 112 14.05 10.49 -7.38
C HIS A 112 14.99 11.61 -7.87
N SER A 113 14.81 12.87 -7.47
CA SER A 113 15.44 14.02 -8.14
C SER A 113 16.86 14.41 -7.70
N ARG A 114 17.45 13.80 -6.65
CA ARG A 114 18.68 14.34 -6.01
C ARG A 114 19.98 13.53 -6.12
N GLN A 115 20.02 12.34 -6.71
CA GLN A 115 21.22 11.48 -6.63
C GLN A 115 21.80 10.98 -7.97
N SER A 116 21.47 11.61 -9.09
CA SER A 116 22.13 11.33 -10.37
C SER A 116 23.50 12.02 -10.48
N ARG A 117 24.48 11.68 -9.62
CA ARG A 117 25.86 12.16 -9.77
C ARG A 117 26.93 11.48 -8.91
N GLN A 118 26.92 10.15 -8.73
CA GLN A 118 28.16 9.42 -8.39
C GLN A 118 27.98 7.91 -8.49
N PHE A 119 28.31 7.33 -9.64
CA PHE A 119 28.95 6.02 -9.69
C PHE A 119 29.85 5.97 -10.92
N PRO A 120 31.18 5.75 -10.79
CA PRO A 120 32.04 5.56 -11.93
C PRO A 120 31.66 4.23 -12.60
N LEU A 121 31.36 4.28 -13.89
CA LEU A 121 31.26 3.13 -14.75
C LEU A 121 32.60 2.38 -14.70
N ARG A 122 32.65 1.25 -13.99
CA ARG A 122 33.74 0.28 -14.19
C ARG A 122 33.28 -0.73 -15.24
N PRO A 123 34.04 -0.92 -16.34
CA PRO A 123 33.81 -2.05 -17.22
C PRO A 123 34.13 -3.34 -16.45
N LEU A 124 33.24 -4.32 -16.55
CA LEU A 124 33.46 -5.67 -16.04
C LEU A 124 34.61 -6.32 -16.81
N SER A 125 35.80 -6.37 -16.23
CA SER A 125 36.77 -7.42 -16.55
C SER A 125 36.65 -8.52 -15.50
N ALA A 126 36.40 -9.74 -15.98
CA ALA A 126 36.27 -10.95 -15.18
C ALA A 126 37.57 -11.26 -14.41
N ALA A 127 37.66 -10.87 -13.14
CA ALA A 127 38.52 -11.47 -12.12
C ALA A 127 38.40 -10.69 -10.80
N ALA A 128 37.77 -11.29 -9.78
CA ALA A 128 38.20 -11.22 -8.37
C ALA A 128 37.14 -11.86 -7.46
N CYS A 129 37.02 -13.19 -7.54
CA CYS A 129 36.78 -13.98 -6.34
C CYS A 129 38.02 -13.82 -5.45
N ALA A 130 37.88 -13.10 -4.32
CA ALA A 130 38.70 -13.16 -3.10
C ALA A 130 38.86 -11.76 -2.51
N PHE A 131 37.94 -11.32 -1.65
CA PHE A 131 38.24 -10.34 -0.59
C PHE A 131 37.09 -10.25 0.42
N TRP A 132 36.92 -11.31 1.22
CA TRP A 132 36.26 -11.21 2.53
C TRP A 132 37.26 -11.76 3.56
N ARG A 133 38.07 -10.84 4.10
CA ARG A 133 38.72 -10.93 5.40
C ARG A 133 38.74 -9.54 6.01
#